data_AF-A0A1Y2DKX4-F1
#
_entry.id   AF-A0A1Y2DKX4-F1
#
_cell.length_a   1.000
_cell.length_b   1.000
_cell.length_c   1.000
_cell.angle_alpha   90.00
_cell.angle_beta   90.00
_cell.angle_gamma   90.00
#
_symmetry.space_group_name_H-M   'P 1'
#
loop_
_entity.id
_entity.type
_entity.pdbx_description
1 polymer ?
#
loop_
_entity_poly.entity_id
_entity_poly.type
_entity_poly.pdbx_seq_one_letter_code
_entity_poly.pdbx_strand_id
1 'polypeptide(L)'
;MKFSIKNILYSKIVLINLLYTFYIQSIASRKIVLIQNAEPDEHEMSKLSAKGEARSICLNELIEKQENLKPQIIYAQNPNGDVYTPLPLQTVNHLAAKLNIEINDSFKERQQAKLASTIENLPDEIETVLLCWNRYQIELLVKTLGIDDPPVWSDGYDNLWIVENDNLIDTTQNLNSCIEREKANLISGASSLLYYGNNKSFIVSLLLFSLSFFMTILY
;
A
#
# COMPACT_ATOMS: atom_id res chain seq x y z
N MET A 1 -19.88 -6.82 -59.32
CA MET A 1 -18.59 -6.35 -58.76
C MET A 1 -17.78 -7.56 -58.29
N LYS A 2 -16.70 -7.93 -58.98
CA LYS A 2 -15.80 -9.01 -58.53
C LYS A 2 -14.73 -8.40 -57.64
N PHE A 3 -14.87 -8.54 -56.32
CA PHE A 3 -13.78 -8.18 -55.40
C PHE A 3 -12.61 -9.14 -55.62
N SER A 4 -11.45 -8.58 -55.97
CA SER A 4 -10.22 -9.34 -56.20
C SER A 4 -9.75 -9.98 -54.89
N ILE A 5 -9.48 -11.29 -54.92
CA ILE A 5 -8.99 -12.05 -53.76
C ILE A 5 -7.70 -11.43 -53.18
N LYS A 6 -6.88 -10.79 -54.02
CA LYS A 6 -5.68 -10.05 -53.59
C LYS A 6 -6.02 -8.87 -52.66
N ASN A 7 -7.13 -8.17 -52.90
CA ASN A 7 -7.54 -7.02 -52.08
C ASN A 7 -8.05 -7.47 -50.70
N ILE A 8 -8.67 -8.65 -50.63
CA ILE A 8 -9.11 -9.25 -49.36
C ILE A 8 -7.91 -9.70 -48.52
N LEU A 9 -6.91 -10.32 -49.17
CA LEU A 9 -5.70 -10.76 -48.48
C LEU A 9 -4.86 -9.58 -47.98
N TYR A 10 -4.71 -8.53 -48.79
CA TYR A 10 -3.99 -7.31 -48.41
C TYR A 10 -4.68 -6.58 -47.25
N SER A 11 -6.01 -6.47 -47.28
CA SER A 11 -6.79 -5.87 -46.20
C SER A 11 -6.62 -6.61 -44.87
N LYS A 12 -6.58 -7.96 -44.88
CA LYS A 12 -6.36 -8.76 -43.67
C LYS A 12 -4.95 -8.58 -43.09
N ILE A 13 -3.92 -8.49 -43.94
CA ILE A 13 -2.54 -8.26 -43.49
C ILE A 13 -2.40 -6.88 -42.84
N VAL A 14 -3.02 -5.85 -43.41
CA VAL A 14 -3.02 -4.50 -42.81
C VAL A 14 -3.74 -4.51 -41.47
N LEU A 15 -4.87 -5.21 -41.35
CA LEU A 15 -5.63 -5.33 -40.10
C LEU A 15 -4.83 -6.06 -39.00
N ILE A 16 -4.12 -7.16 -39.35
CA ILE A 16 -3.28 -7.91 -38.42
C ILE A 16 -2.10 -7.05 -37.92
N ASN A 17 -1.46 -6.27 -38.79
CA ASN A 17 -0.38 -5.37 -38.38
C ASN A 17 -0.90 -4.24 -37.48
N LEU A 18 -2.07 -3.66 -37.78
CA LEU A 18 -2.71 -2.66 -36.92
C LEU A 18 -3.06 -3.21 -35.54
N LEU A 19 -3.57 -4.45 -35.47
CA LEU A 19 -3.86 -5.14 -34.21
C LEU A 19 -2.58 -5.45 -33.43
N TYR A 20 -1.49 -5.81 -34.11
CA TYR A 20 -0.20 -6.08 -33.47
C TYR A 20 0.45 -4.80 -32.93
N THR A 21 0.37 -3.67 -33.65
CA THR A 21 0.84 -2.37 -33.16
C THR A 21 0.02 -1.86 -31.98
N PHE A 22 -1.29 -2.12 -31.97
CA PHE A 22 -2.15 -1.75 -30.85
C PHE A 22 -1.85 -2.58 -29.60
N TYR A 23 -1.45 -3.85 -29.77
CA TYR A 23 -1.09 -4.76 -28.68
C TYR A 23 0.22 -4.36 -27.98
N ILE A 24 1.18 -3.77 -28.70
CA ILE A 24 2.47 -3.32 -28.12
C ILE A 24 2.34 -2.01 -27.32
N GLN A 25 1.24 -1.27 -27.46
CA GLN A 25 1.11 0.08 -26.89
C GLN A 25 0.65 0.13 -25.42
N SER A 26 0.46 -1.01 -24.75
CA SER A 26 0.01 -1.06 -23.35
C SER A 26 1.10 -1.60 -22.43
N ILE A 27 2.26 -0.95 -22.40
CA ILE A 27 3.15 -1.06 -21.24
C ILE A 27 2.50 -0.18 -20.16
N ALA A 28 1.64 -0.75 -19.34
CA ALA A 28 1.11 -0.05 -18.18
C ALA A 28 2.29 0.28 -17.26
N SER A 29 2.53 1.58 -17.02
CA SER A 29 3.58 2.00 -16.08
C SER A 29 3.16 1.67 -14.66
N ARG A 30 4.09 1.07 -13.90
CA ARG A 30 3.91 0.73 -12.49
C ARG A 30 3.77 2.01 -11.66
N LYS A 31 2.76 2.03 -10.80
CA LYS A 31 2.53 3.09 -9.83
C LYS A 31 3.29 2.81 -8.55
N ILE A 32 4.12 3.76 -8.14
CA ILE A 32 4.86 3.70 -6.88
C ILE A 32 4.28 4.75 -5.95
N VAL A 33 3.62 4.28 -4.90
CA VAL A 33 3.01 5.12 -3.87
C VAL A 33 4.00 5.26 -2.72
N LEU A 34 4.32 6.48 -2.31
CA LEU A 34 5.26 6.77 -1.24
C LEU A 34 4.57 7.51 -0.10
N ILE A 35 4.80 7.02 1.12
CA ILE A 35 4.38 7.66 2.37
C ILE A 35 5.56 7.67 3.34
N GLN A 36 5.58 8.67 4.23
CA GLN A 36 6.46 8.62 5.40
C GLN A 36 5.85 7.74 6.51
N ASN A 37 6.68 7.34 7.48
CA ASN A 37 6.17 6.74 8.72
C ASN A 37 5.20 7.69 9.44
N ALA A 38 4.23 7.14 10.15
CA ALA A 38 3.29 7.88 10.98
C ALA A 38 3.95 8.48 12.23
N GLU A 39 3.19 9.33 12.94
CA GLU A 39 3.65 10.11 14.08
C GLU A 39 4.20 9.23 15.22
N PRO A 40 5.47 9.41 15.65
CA PRO A 40 6.00 8.69 16.81
C PRO A 40 5.35 9.16 18.12
N ASP A 41 5.40 8.31 19.13
CA ASP A 41 5.09 8.68 20.51
C ASP A 41 6.16 9.63 21.08
N GLU A 42 5.72 10.62 21.85
CA GLU A 42 6.60 11.65 22.42
C GLU A 42 7.53 11.11 23.52
N HIS A 43 7.13 10.03 24.19
CA HIS A 43 7.88 9.42 25.28
C HIS A 43 8.62 8.15 24.84
N GLU A 44 8.15 7.49 23.79
CA GLU A 44 8.76 6.30 23.22
C GLU A 44 8.84 6.40 21.69
N MET A 45 9.87 7.09 21.18
CA MET A 45 10.05 7.38 19.75
C MET A 45 10.12 6.15 18.83
N SER A 46 10.26 4.94 19.37
CA SER A 46 10.18 3.67 18.62
C SER A 46 8.77 3.10 18.50
N LYS A 47 7.75 3.78 19.01
CA LYS A 47 6.34 3.41 18.87
C LYS A 47 5.57 4.53 18.20
N LEU A 48 4.50 4.17 17.51
CA LEU A 48 3.52 5.15 17.06
C LEU A 48 2.79 5.76 18.26
N SER A 49 2.53 7.06 18.18
CA SER A 49 1.57 7.73 19.06
C SER A 49 0.16 7.21 18.79
N ALA A 50 -0.80 7.53 19.67
CA ALA A 50 -2.22 7.21 19.41
C ALA A 50 -2.73 7.80 18.07
N LYS A 51 -2.20 8.96 17.67
CA LYS A 51 -2.52 9.56 16.36
C LYS A 51 -1.84 8.79 15.22
N GLY A 52 -0.58 8.40 15.39
CA GLY A 52 0.15 7.63 14.38
C GLY A 52 -0.44 6.24 14.16
N GLU A 53 -0.88 5.58 15.24
CA GLU A 53 -1.59 4.30 15.19
C GLU A 53 -2.93 4.44 14.47
N ALA A 54 -3.71 5.48 14.80
CA ALA A 54 -4.95 5.80 14.09
C ALA A 54 -4.70 6.04 12.59
N ARG A 55 -3.64 6.76 12.23
CA ARG A 55 -3.24 6.95 10.83
C ARG A 55 -2.92 5.63 10.14
N SER A 56 -2.16 4.75 10.78
CA SER A 56 -1.86 3.42 10.25
C SER A 56 -3.13 2.62 9.95
N ILE A 57 -4.08 2.62 10.87
CA ILE A 57 -5.40 1.99 10.67
C ILE A 57 -6.13 2.62 9.48
N CYS A 58 -6.12 3.95 9.40
CA CYS A 58 -6.84 4.72 8.38
C CYS A 58 -6.26 4.61 6.97
N LEU A 59 -5.05 4.06 6.78
CA LEU A 59 -4.56 3.72 5.44
C LEU A 59 -5.48 2.73 4.70
N ASN A 60 -6.25 1.93 5.43
CA ASN A 60 -7.31 1.09 4.86
C ASN A 60 -8.40 1.93 4.15
N GLU A 61 -8.76 3.09 4.72
CA GLU A 61 -9.78 3.96 4.13
C GLU A 61 -9.25 4.68 2.87
N LEU A 62 -7.93 4.91 2.78
CA LEU A 62 -7.30 5.46 1.57
C LEU A 62 -7.51 4.51 0.38
N ILE A 63 -7.16 3.23 0.53
CA ILE A 63 -7.29 2.27 -0.57
C ILE A 63 -8.76 1.92 -0.88
N GLU A 64 -9.65 1.94 0.11
CA GLU A 64 -11.09 1.74 -0.11
C GLU A 64 -11.71 2.88 -0.93
N LYS A 65 -11.20 4.11 -0.78
CA LYS A 65 -11.63 5.28 -1.58
C LYS A 65 -10.92 5.35 -2.94
N GLN A 66 -9.70 4.85 -3.02
CA GLN A 66 -8.84 4.95 -4.19
C GLN A 66 -8.26 3.58 -4.52
N GLU A 67 -9.10 2.71 -5.10
CA GLU A 67 -8.72 1.32 -5.42
C GLU A 67 -7.50 1.25 -6.34
N ASN A 68 -7.28 2.27 -7.17
CA ASN A 68 -6.10 2.39 -8.05
C ASN A 68 -4.78 2.66 -7.30
N LEU A 69 -4.81 2.89 -5.98
CA LEU A 69 -3.65 2.99 -5.10
C LEU A 69 -3.43 1.73 -4.26
N LYS A 70 -4.29 0.72 -4.40
CA LYS A 70 -4.18 -0.52 -3.64
C LYS A 70 -2.90 -1.27 -4.01
N PRO A 71 -1.95 -1.44 -3.07
CA PRO A 71 -0.68 -2.07 -3.40
C PRO A 71 -0.85 -3.58 -3.57
N GLN A 72 -0.05 -4.14 -4.47
CA GLN A 72 0.18 -5.59 -4.56
C GLN A 72 1.43 -6.00 -3.78
N ILE A 73 2.37 -5.06 -3.59
CA ILE A 73 3.58 -5.23 -2.78
C ILE A 73 3.74 -4.02 -1.86
N ILE A 74 4.12 -4.29 -0.61
CA ILE A 74 4.45 -3.26 0.38
C ILE A 74 5.92 -3.43 0.75
N TYR A 75 6.72 -2.40 0.53
CA TYR A 75 8.05 -2.27 1.10
C TYR A 75 8.03 -1.27 2.25
N ALA A 76 8.68 -1.63 3.34
CA ALA A 76 8.92 -0.72 4.46
C ALA A 76 10.41 -0.69 4.78
N GLN A 77 10.88 0.43 5.35
CA GLN A 77 12.28 0.51 5.79
C GLN A 77 12.58 -0.56 6.84
N ASN A 78 13.69 -1.27 6.65
CA ASN A 78 14.23 -2.17 7.66
C ASN A 78 14.47 -1.39 8.96
N PRO A 79 13.98 -1.88 10.12
CA PRO A 79 14.19 -1.20 11.39
C PRO A 79 15.66 -1.07 11.79
N ASN A 80 16.52 -1.99 11.33
CA ASN A 80 17.94 -2.10 11.71
C ASN A 80 18.87 -1.37 10.71
N GLY A 81 18.49 -0.14 10.36
CA GLY A 81 19.28 0.81 9.56
C GLY A 81 20.44 1.44 10.34
N ASP A 82 21.00 2.53 9.81
CA ASP A 82 22.00 3.32 10.55
C ASP A 82 21.31 4.03 11.73
N VAL A 83 20.08 4.50 11.49
CA VAL A 83 19.16 4.94 12.55
C VAL A 83 18.11 3.86 12.77
N TYR A 84 18.07 3.32 13.99
CA TYR A 84 17.03 2.36 14.36
C TYR A 84 15.65 3.03 14.37
N THR A 85 14.70 2.48 13.61
CA THR A 85 13.31 2.92 13.68
C THR A 85 12.35 1.85 13.13
N PRO A 86 11.43 1.30 13.94
CA PRO A 86 10.42 0.36 13.47
C PRO A 86 9.16 1.05 12.92
N LEU A 87 9.10 2.38 12.96
CA LEU A 87 7.89 3.14 12.66
C LEU A 87 7.38 2.93 11.22
N PRO A 88 8.22 2.85 10.17
CA PRO A 88 7.76 2.55 8.81
C PRO A 88 7.00 1.21 8.75
N LEU A 89 7.52 0.18 9.43
CA LEU A 89 6.87 -1.13 9.53
C LEU A 89 5.53 -1.02 10.25
N GLN A 90 5.51 -0.40 11.44
CA GLN A 90 4.29 -0.18 12.23
C GLN A 90 3.22 0.58 11.44
N THR A 91 3.63 1.56 10.63
CA THR A 91 2.72 2.40 9.84
C THR A 91 1.91 1.61 8.82
N VAL A 92 2.48 0.59 8.20
CA VAL A 92 1.80 -0.19 7.14
C VAL A 92 1.21 -1.51 7.64
N ASN A 93 1.43 -1.89 8.90
CA ASN A 93 0.99 -3.18 9.46
C ASN A 93 -0.52 -3.43 9.29
N HIS A 94 -1.37 -2.45 9.62
CA HIS A 94 -2.82 -2.62 9.50
C HIS A 94 -3.27 -2.78 8.05
N LEU A 95 -2.65 -2.06 7.12
CA LEU A 95 -2.93 -2.17 5.68
C LEU A 95 -2.50 -3.53 5.14
N ALA A 96 -1.28 -3.96 5.47
CA ALA A 96 -0.75 -5.26 5.09
C ALA A 96 -1.64 -6.41 5.58
N ALA A 97 -2.09 -6.34 6.84
CA ALA A 97 -3.00 -7.31 7.42
C ALA A 97 -4.37 -7.34 6.71
N LYS A 98 -4.96 -6.16 6.42
CA LYS A 98 -6.23 -6.05 5.68
C LYS A 98 -6.15 -6.66 4.28
N LEU A 99 -5.02 -6.46 3.59
CA LEU A 99 -4.80 -6.94 2.24
C LEU A 99 -4.25 -8.37 2.17
N ASN A 100 -3.87 -8.95 3.31
CA ASN A 100 -3.16 -10.22 3.39
C ASN A 100 -1.87 -10.23 2.53
N ILE A 101 -1.09 -9.15 2.63
CA ILE A 101 0.19 -8.95 1.95
C ILE A 101 1.30 -8.97 3.00
N GLU A 102 2.40 -9.68 2.71
CA GLU A 102 3.60 -9.64 3.56
C GLU A 102 4.37 -8.33 3.32
N ILE A 103 4.82 -7.69 4.40
CA ILE A 103 5.64 -6.49 4.30
C ILE A 103 7.08 -6.92 4.02
N ASN A 104 7.66 -6.42 2.94
CA ASN A 104 9.07 -6.62 2.65
C ASN A 104 9.91 -5.51 3.29
N ASP A 105 10.67 -5.86 4.32
CA ASP A 105 11.55 -4.95 5.06
C ASP A 105 13.03 -5.22 4.78
N SER A 106 13.38 -5.84 3.64
CA SER A 106 14.75 -6.26 3.34
C SER A 106 15.74 -5.11 3.05
N PHE A 107 15.27 -3.87 2.99
CA PHE A 107 16.05 -2.71 2.56
C PHE A 107 16.27 -1.71 3.71
N LYS A 108 17.52 -1.35 3.95
CA LYS A 108 17.91 -0.33 4.94
C LYS A 108 17.78 1.09 4.38
N GLU A 109 17.80 2.09 5.28
CA GLU A 109 17.55 3.51 5.00
C GLU A 109 18.23 4.07 3.73
N ARG A 110 19.48 3.66 3.43
CA ARG A 110 20.30 4.15 2.30
C ARG A 110 20.45 3.15 1.14
N GLN A 111 19.52 2.22 1.00
CA GLN A 111 19.54 1.20 -0.06
C GLN A 111 18.57 1.52 -1.21
N GLN A 112 18.30 2.81 -1.47
CA GLN A 112 17.35 3.27 -2.49
C GLN A 112 17.69 2.75 -3.88
N ALA A 113 18.97 2.74 -4.28
CA ALA A 113 19.38 2.23 -5.59
C ALA A 113 19.08 0.73 -5.75
N LYS A 114 19.28 -0.05 -4.68
CA LYS A 114 18.96 -1.48 -4.67
C LYS A 114 17.45 -1.69 -4.71
N LEU A 115 16.69 -0.89 -3.97
CA LEU A 115 15.23 -0.93 -3.96
C LEU A 115 14.65 -0.56 -5.33
N ALA A 116 15.10 0.54 -5.93
CA ALA A 116 14.66 0.99 -7.25
C ALA A 116 14.93 -0.09 -8.32
N SER A 117 16.14 -0.65 -8.36
CA SER A 117 16.47 -1.75 -9.26
C SER A 117 15.61 -3.00 -8.98
N THR A 118 15.27 -3.28 -7.72
CA THR A 118 14.35 -4.39 -7.38
C THR A 118 12.95 -4.12 -7.93
N ILE A 119 12.44 -2.89 -7.80
CA ILE A 119 11.11 -2.49 -8.28
C ILE A 119 11.05 -2.50 -9.81
N GLU A 120 12.12 -2.08 -10.49
CA GLU A 120 12.24 -2.10 -11.95
C GLU A 120 12.15 -3.52 -12.50
N ASN A 121 12.75 -4.49 -11.81
CA ASN A 121 12.76 -5.90 -12.19
C ASN A 121 11.52 -6.69 -11.72
N LEU A 122 10.50 -6.03 -11.14
CA LEU A 122 9.26 -6.71 -10.77
C LEU A 122 8.47 -7.17 -12.00
N PRO A 123 7.74 -8.29 -11.91
CA PRO A 123 6.83 -8.74 -12.98
C PRO A 123 5.82 -7.66 -13.39
N ASP A 124 5.50 -7.59 -14.67
CA ASP A 124 4.62 -6.56 -15.26
C ASP A 124 3.21 -6.56 -14.63
N GLU A 125 2.74 -7.70 -14.15
CA GLU A 125 1.46 -7.81 -13.44
C GLU A 125 1.42 -7.08 -12.08
N ILE A 126 2.58 -6.68 -11.54
CA ILE A 126 2.65 -5.83 -10.35
C ILE A 126 2.49 -4.38 -10.79
N GLU A 127 1.26 -3.88 -10.71
CA GLU A 127 0.88 -2.54 -11.16
C GLU A 127 1.09 -1.49 -10.07
N THR A 128 0.92 -1.84 -8.78
CA THR A 128 1.05 -0.86 -7.67
C THR A 128 1.95 -1.36 -6.55
N VAL A 129 2.92 -0.53 -6.17
CA VAL A 129 3.86 -0.77 -5.06
C VAL A 129 3.73 0.36 -4.04
N LEU A 130 3.60 0.02 -2.76
CA LEU A 130 3.65 0.99 -1.66
C LEU A 130 5.03 0.97 -1.00
N LEU A 131 5.62 2.14 -0.82
CA LEU A 131 6.86 2.37 -0.09
C LEU A 131 6.56 3.20 1.16
N CYS A 132 6.84 2.66 2.34
CA CYS A 132 6.80 3.42 3.60
C CYS A 132 8.20 3.60 4.16
N TRP A 133 8.62 4.85 4.36
CA TRP A 133 10.00 5.16 4.69
C TRP A 133 10.15 6.29 5.70
N ASN A 134 11.37 6.50 6.20
CA ASN A 134 11.68 7.71 6.94
C ASN A 134 11.64 8.94 6.01
N ARG A 135 11.01 10.03 6.49
CA ARG A 135 10.84 11.28 5.75
C ARG A 135 12.10 11.84 5.10
N TYR A 136 13.26 11.70 5.74
CA TYR A 136 14.52 12.28 5.26
C TYR A 136 15.09 11.58 4.02
N GLN A 137 14.54 10.43 3.64
CA GLN A 137 15.01 9.67 2.49
C GLN A 137 14.02 9.69 1.32
N ILE A 138 12.80 10.23 1.50
CA ILE A 138 11.75 10.17 0.48
C ILE A 138 12.18 10.86 -0.81
N GLU A 139 12.74 12.07 -0.70
CA GLU A 139 13.27 12.81 -1.86
C GLU A 139 14.35 12.02 -2.61
N LEU A 140 15.31 11.44 -1.89
CA LEU A 140 16.37 10.63 -2.49
C LEU A 140 15.81 9.36 -3.15
N LEU A 141 14.79 8.75 -2.55
CA LEU A 141 14.12 7.58 -3.09
C LEU A 141 13.48 7.92 -4.44
N VAL A 142 12.70 9.00 -4.50
CA VAL A 142 12.04 9.44 -5.73
C VAL A 142 13.04 9.87 -6.81
N LYS A 143 14.16 10.52 -6.44
CA LYS A 143 15.29 10.75 -7.37
C LYS A 143 15.82 9.46 -7.97
N THR A 144 15.99 8.45 -7.12
CA THR A 144 16.51 7.15 -7.56
C THR A 144 15.51 6.37 -8.42
N LEU A 145 14.21 6.73 -8.35
CA LEU A 145 13.16 6.23 -9.23
C LEU A 145 13.06 6.99 -10.56
N GLY A 146 13.96 7.95 -10.83
CA GLY A 146 14.04 8.65 -12.11
C GLY A 146 13.44 10.06 -12.15
N ILE A 147 12.99 10.59 -11.01
CA ILE A 147 12.51 11.98 -10.92
C ILE A 147 13.68 12.89 -10.53
N ASP A 148 14.35 13.52 -11.49
CA ASP A 148 15.60 14.26 -11.25
C ASP A 148 15.48 15.40 -10.21
N ASP A 149 14.40 16.19 -10.30
CA ASP A 149 14.17 17.39 -9.49
C ASP A 149 12.79 17.34 -8.78
N PRO A 150 12.58 16.44 -7.80
CA PRO A 150 11.34 16.43 -7.04
C PRO A 150 11.24 17.70 -6.17
N PRO A 151 10.01 18.15 -5.85
CA PRO A 151 9.81 19.21 -4.88
C PRO A 151 10.32 18.78 -3.49
N VAL A 152 10.43 19.73 -2.57
CA VAL A 152 10.80 19.43 -1.18
C VAL A 152 9.65 18.66 -0.51
N TRP A 153 9.98 17.56 0.15
CA TRP A 153 9.00 16.79 0.92
C TRP A 153 8.53 17.61 2.12
N SER A 154 7.22 17.87 2.20
CA SER A 154 6.68 18.68 3.29
C SER A 154 6.76 17.95 4.65
N ASP A 155 6.74 18.68 5.76
CA ASP A 155 6.87 18.09 7.11
C ASP A 155 5.63 17.28 7.56
N GLY A 156 4.54 17.29 6.79
CA GLY A 156 3.28 16.64 7.15
C GLY A 156 3.27 15.11 7.04
N TYR A 157 2.64 14.46 8.02
CA TYR A 157 2.38 13.01 8.03
C TYR A 157 1.25 12.57 7.08
N ASP A 158 0.53 13.53 6.52
CA ASP A 158 -0.54 13.30 5.54
C ASP A 158 -0.02 13.22 4.10
N ASN A 159 1.26 13.53 3.85
CA ASN A 159 1.79 13.57 2.49
C ASN A 159 1.73 12.21 1.81
N LEU A 160 1.47 12.27 0.51
CA LEU A 160 1.38 11.13 -0.38
C LEU A 160 2.01 11.52 -1.71
N TRP A 161 3.09 10.85 -2.07
CA TRP A 161 3.68 10.99 -3.40
C TRP A 161 3.35 9.77 -4.24
N ILE A 162 3.02 10.01 -5.50
CA ILE A 162 2.74 8.93 -6.46
C ILE A 162 3.66 9.17 -7.65
N VAL A 163 4.54 8.20 -7.90
CA VAL A 163 5.38 8.15 -9.11
C VAL A 163 4.74 7.21 -10.11
N GLU A 164 4.46 7.70 -11.32
CA GLU A 164 3.89 6.94 -12.42
C GLU A 164 4.23 7.64 -13.75
N ASN A 165 4.64 6.88 -14.78
CA ASN A 165 5.04 7.44 -16.09
C ASN A 165 6.05 8.59 -16.01
N ASP A 166 7.12 8.44 -15.20
CA ASP A 166 8.14 9.49 -14.96
C ASP A 166 7.58 10.82 -14.42
N ASN A 167 6.34 10.83 -13.94
CA ASN A 167 5.71 11.98 -13.30
C ASN A 167 5.58 11.73 -11.80
N LEU A 168 5.69 12.81 -11.04
CA LEU A 168 5.43 12.83 -9.60
C LEU A 168 4.15 13.62 -9.33
N ILE A 169 3.18 12.97 -8.69
CA ILE A 169 1.99 13.61 -8.16
C ILE A 169 2.21 13.83 -6.66
N ASP A 170 2.25 15.11 -6.26
CA ASP A 170 2.33 15.52 -4.85
C ASP A 170 0.92 15.81 -4.33
N THR A 171 0.47 15.01 -3.37
CA THR A 171 -0.88 15.12 -2.79
C THR A 171 -0.90 14.69 -1.32
N THR A 172 -2.09 14.52 -0.76
CA THR A 172 -2.29 14.11 0.63
C THR A 172 -3.27 12.95 0.75
N GLN A 173 -3.14 12.19 1.83
CA GLN A 173 -4.00 11.04 2.15
C GLN A 173 -5.45 11.47 2.46
N ASN A 174 -5.66 12.69 2.96
CA ASN A 174 -6.97 13.25 3.32
C ASN A 174 -7.78 12.36 4.31
N LEU A 175 -7.11 11.86 5.36
CA LEU A 175 -7.66 10.89 6.31
C LEU A 175 -8.07 11.49 7.67
N ASN A 176 -8.08 12.81 7.83
CA ASN A 176 -8.28 13.46 9.14
C ASN A 176 -9.57 13.03 9.86
N SER A 177 -10.69 12.86 9.14
CA SER A 177 -11.94 12.39 9.75
C SER A 177 -11.83 10.97 10.31
N CYS A 178 -11.13 10.07 9.61
CA CYS A 178 -10.84 8.72 10.09
C CYS A 178 -9.89 8.76 11.28
N ILE A 179 -8.82 9.55 11.18
CA ILE A 179 -7.78 9.62 12.21
C ILE A 179 -8.36 10.08 13.55
N GLU A 180 -9.18 11.13 13.56
CA GLU A 180 -9.80 11.61 14.80
C GLU A 180 -10.76 10.58 15.40
N ARG A 181 -11.51 9.86 14.56
CA ARG A 181 -12.39 8.77 14.98
C ARG A 181 -11.61 7.61 15.60
N GLU A 182 -10.61 7.08 14.91
CA GLU A 182 -9.85 5.92 15.38
C GLU A 182 -8.96 6.27 16.58
N LYS A 183 -8.42 7.49 16.64
CA LYS A 183 -7.71 7.99 17.81
C LYS A 183 -8.61 8.00 19.05
N ALA A 184 -9.86 8.47 18.93
CA ALA A 184 -10.82 8.43 20.03
C ALA A 184 -11.15 6.98 20.45
N ASN A 185 -11.28 6.06 19.50
CA ASN A 185 -11.50 4.63 19.77
C ASN A 185 -10.32 3.99 20.51
N LEU A 186 -9.09 4.35 20.14
CA LEU A 186 -7.87 3.85 20.79
C LEU A 186 -7.77 4.36 22.24
N ILE A 187 -8.02 5.65 22.46
CA ILE A 187 -7.96 6.26 23.80
C ILE A 187 -9.05 5.73 24.73
N SER A 188 -10.25 5.46 24.20
CA SER A 188 -11.36 4.90 24.97
C SER A 188 -11.27 3.38 25.20
N GLY A 189 -10.31 2.70 24.58
CA GLY A 189 -10.15 1.24 24.65
C GLY A 189 -11.15 0.44 23.80
N ALA A 190 -11.99 1.12 23.02
CA ALA A 190 -13.03 0.49 22.18
C ALA A 190 -12.47 -0.37 21.05
N SER A 191 -11.25 -0.08 20.58
CA SER A 191 -10.59 -0.83 19.49
C SER A 191 -10.31 -2.30 19.83
N SER A 192 -10.08 -2.62 21.12
CA SER A 192 -9.79 -3.98 21.59
C SER A 192 -10.93 -4.97 21.33
N LEU A 193 -12.18 -4.50 21.30
CA LEU A 193 -13.37 -5.34 21.06
C LEU A 193 -13.61 -5.64 19.57
N LEU A 194 -13.26 -4.73 18.67
CA LEU A 194 -13.42 -4.95 17.22
C LEU A 194 -12.27 -5.76 16.62
N TYR A 195 -11.05 -5.64 17.17
CA TYR A 195 -9.89 -6.41 16.72
C TYR A 195 -10.03 -7.92 17.04
N TYR A 196 -10.68 -8.28 18.16
CA TYR A 196 -10.93 -9.68 18.52
C TYR A 196 -12.17 -10.29 17.81
N GLY A 197 -13.08 -9.45 17.30
CA GLY A 197 -14.34 -9.88 16.69
C GLY A 197 -14.23 -10.44 15.27
N ASN A 198 -13.13 -10.22 14.56
CA ASN A 198 -12.94 -10.69 13.18
C ASN A 198 -12.22 -12.04 13.06
N ASN A 199 -11.74 -12.61 14.17
CA ASN A 199 -11.31 -14.01 14.19
C ASN A 199 -12.55 -14.91 14.24
N LYS A 200 -12.95 -15.47 13.09
CA LYS A 200 -14.01 -16.48 12.94
C LYS A 200 -13.93 -17.64 13.95
N SER A 201 -12.78 -17.84 14.59
CA SER A 201 -12.57 -18.81 15.67
C SER A 201 -13.41 -18.53 16.93
N PHE A 202 -13.66 -17.26 17.29
CA PHE A 202 -14.34 -16.93 18.56
C PHE A 202 -15.86 -17.13 18.48
N ILE A 203 -16.47 -16.85 17.32
CA ILE A 203 -17.91 -17.10 17.10
C ILE A 203 -18.20 -18.61 17.10
N VAL A 204 -17.28 -19.43 16.59
CA VAL A 204 -17.41 -20.90 16.62
C VAL A 204 -17.32 -21.43 18.07
N SER A 205 -16.44 -20.85 18.90
CA SER A 205 -16.35 -21.21 20.32
C SER A 205 -17.62 -20.85 21.10
N LEU A 206 -18.23 -19.68 20.85
CA LEU A 206 -19.44 -19.26 21.55
C LEU A 206 -20.68 -20.10 21.17
N LEU A 207 -20.76 -20.53 19.90
CA LEU A 207 -21.83 -21.41 19.41
C LEU A 207 -21.68 -22.85 19.93
N LEU A 208 -20.46 -23.36 20.09
CA LEU A 208 -20.22 -24.68 20.67
C LEU A 208 -20.56 -24.73 22.17
N PHE A 209 -20.33 -23.63 22.90
CA PHE A 209 -20.73 -23.54 24.30
C PHE A 209 -22.26 -23.52 24.48
N SER A 210 -23.00 -22.81 23.62
CA SER A 210 -24.48 -22.79 23.72
C SER A 210 -25.13 -24.13 23.34
N LEU A 211 -24.56 -24.88 22.40
CA LEU A 211 -25.01 -26.23 22.04
C LEU A 211 -24.77 -27.26 23.17
N SER A 212 -23.67 -27.14 23.91
CA SER A 212 -23.40 -28.02 25.07
C SER A 212 -24.35 -27.77 26.25
N PHE A 213 -24.79 -26.52 26.43
CA PHE A 213 -25.71 -26.16 27.51
C PHE A 213 -27.14 -26.66 27.24
N PHE A 214 -27.58 -26.68 25.98
CA PHE A 214 -28.90 -27.23 25.62
C PHE A 214 -28.98 -28.76 25.73
N MET A 215 -27.88 -29.48 25.49
CA MET A 215 -27.85 -30.95 25.64
C MET A 215 -27.87 -31.41 27.11
N THR A 216 -27.54 -30.54 28.06
CA THR A 216 -27.50 -30.90 29.49
C THR A 216 -28.85 -30.66 30.19
N ILE A 217 -29.79 -29.94 29.57
CA ILE A 217 -31.13 -29.64 30.12
C ILE A 217 -32.20 -30.64 29.64
N LEU A 218 -31.86 -31.55 28.72
CA LEU A 218 -32.78 -32.52 28.13
C LEU A 218 -32.59 -33.98 28.61
N TYR A 219 -31.86 -34.20 29.71
CA TYR A 219 -31.75 -35.51 30.38
C TYR A 219 -32.12 -35.40 31.86
#